data_AF-A0A1F9IKB3-F1
#
_entry.id   AF-A0A1F9IKB3-F1
#
_cell.length_a   1.000
_cell.length_b   1.000
_cell.length_c   1.000
_cell.angle_alpha   90.00
_cell.angle_beta   90.00
_cell.angle_gamma   90.00
#
_symmetry.space_group_name_H-M   'P 1'
#
loop_
_entity.id
_entity.type
_entity.pdbx_description
1 polymer ?
#
loop_
_entity_poly.entity_id
_entity_poly.type
_entity_poly.pdbx_seq_one_letter_code
_entity_poly.pdbx_strand_id
1 'polypeptide(L)'
;MAKKKDKYRLQALLTIKERLKNRAEIVLAKAINQLEKEKKKLKKLEEEKEKIIQKQKDIRREFHEKVCTGISQAKESHVFVNFVRKLKDDQADKEREILQQKEVIEDAEVQVQRARRQYVDAAKEHRIMEKHKELWKKKVMAEMNRIEEREMDELGHVVHQMRRVL
;
A
#
# COMPACT_ATOMS: atom_id res chain seq x y z
N MET A 1 -21.59 19.62 42.95
CA MET A 1 -21.58 19.87 41.49
C MET A 1 -20.42 19.09 40.90
N ALA A 2 -20.66 18.08 40.06
CA ALA A 2 -19.59 17.29 39.47
C ALA A 2 -18.74 18.18 38.55
N LYS A 3 -17.47 18.45 38.92
CA LYS A 3 -16.51 19.16 38.06
C LYS A 3 -16.50 18.48 36.68
N LYS A 4 -16.79 19.25 35.64
CA LYS A 4 -16.86 18.79 34.24
C LYS A 4 -15.53 18.11 33.93
N LYS A 5 -15.53 16.79 33.71
CA LYS A 5 -14.31 16.01 33.41
C LYS A 5 -13.50 16.75 32.34
N ASP A 6 -12.26 17.10 32.66
CA ASP A 6 -11.40 17.83 31.73
C ASP A 6 -11.29 17.04 30.43
N LYS A 7 -11.85 17.61 29.36
CA LYS A 7 -11.76 17.04 28.02
C LYS A 7 -10.46 17.56 27.40
N TYR A 8 -9.70 16.64 26.80
CA TYR A 8 -8.50 17.00 26.07
C TYR A 8 -8.83 18.01 24.96
N ARG A 9 -8.26 19.22 25.04
CA ARG A 9 -8.59 20.36 24.14
C ARG A 9 -8.34 20.03 22.67
N LEU A 10 -7.35 19.19 22.35
CA LEU A 10 -7.00 18.79 20.99
C LEU A 10 -7.62 17.45 20.57
N GLN A 11 -8.69 17.01 21.23
CA GLN A 11 -9.37 15.76 20.90
C GLN A 11 -9.90 15.74 19.45
N ALA A 12 -10.45 16.87 18.99
CA ALA A 12 -10.93 16.98 17.61
C ALA A 12 -9.80 16.81 16.59
N LEU A 13 -8.64 17.41 16.85
CA LEU A 13 -7.48 17.29 15.97
C LEU A 13 -6.94 15.85 15.94
N LEU A 14 -6.89 15.17 17.10
CA LEU A 14 -6.50 13.76 17.17
C LEU A 14 -7.41 12.89 16.28
N THR A 15 -8.73 13.07 16.38
CA THR A 15 -9.70 12.33 15.56
C THR A 15 -9.56 12.64 14.07
N ILE A 16 -9.23 13.88 13.69
CA ILE A 16 -8.95 14.24 12.29
C ILE A 16 -7.69 13.51 11.80
N LYS A 17 -6.61 13.52 12.58
CA LYS A 17 -5.35 12.85 12.22
C LYS A 17 -5.53 11.33 12.13
N GLU A 18 -6.35 10.75 12.99
CA GLU A 18 -6.72 9.33 12.92
C GLU A 18 -7.44 9.00 11.62
N ARG A 19 -8.44 9.81 11.24
CA ARG A 19 -9.14 9.66 9.96
C ARG A 19 -8.21 9.81 8.76
N LEU A 20 -7.26 10.74 8.81
CA LEU A 20 -6.27 10.93 7.75
C LEU A 20 -5.34 9.72 7.61
N LYS A 21 -4.87 9.15 8.73
CA LYS A 21 -4.10 7.89 8.74
C LYS A 21 -4.89 6.76 8.06
N ASN A 22 -6.15 6.56 8.46
CA ASN A 22 -6.99 5.49 7.92
C ASN A 22 -7.28 5.70 6.42
N ARG A 23 -7.49 6.95 5.98
CA ARG A 23 -7.64 7.27 4.55
C ARG A 23 -6.36 6.96 3.77
N ALA A 24 -5.20 7.35 4.27
CA ALA A 24 -3.92 7.07 3.63
C ALA A 24 -3.64 5.56 3.56
N GLU A 25 -4.05 4.80 4.58
CA GLU A 25 -3.98 3.34 4.59
C GLU A 25 -4.83 2.71 3.47
N ILE A 26 -6.07 3.16 3.31
CA ILE A 26 -6.95 2.70 2.22
C ILE A 26 -6.34 3.03 0.84
N VAL A 27 -5.77 4.22 0.68
CA VAL A 27 -5.12 4.63 -0.58
C VAL A 27 -3.91 3.75 -0.87
N LEU A 28 -3.06 3.48 0.14
CA LEU A 28 -1.92 2.59 0.02
C LEU A 28 -2.35 1.16 -0.36
N ALA A 29 -3.37 0.62 0.31
CA ALA A 29 -3.89 -0.71 0.00
C ALA A 29 -4.41 -0.80 -1.44
N LYS A 30 -5.13 0.23 -1.92
CA LYS A 30 -5.59 0.32 -3.31
C LYS A 30 -4.41 0.35 -4.29
N ALA A 31 -3.37 1.13 -3.99
CA ALA A 31 -2.18 1.24 -4.85
C ALA A 31 -1.42 -0.08 -4.93
N ILE A 32 -1.25 -0.79 -3.81
CA ILE A 32 -0.62 -2.12 -3.76
C ILE A 32 -1.43 -3.13 -4.58
N ASN A 33 -2.75 -3.18 -4.38
CA ASN A 33 -3.62 -4.08 -5.12
C ASN A 33 -3.58 -3.80 -6.63
N GLN A 34 -3.49 -2.53 -7.02
CA GLN A 34 -3.35 -2.14 -8.41
C GLN A 34 -2.02 -2.61 -9.00
N LEU A 35 -0.91 -2.39 -8.30
CA LEU A 35 0.40 -2.88 -8.70
C LEU A 35 0.41 -4.40 -8.89
N GLU A 36 -0.21 -5.15 -7.98
CA GLU A 36 -0.30 -6.61 -8.07
C GLU A 36 -1.11 -7.05 -9.30
N LYS A 37 -2.22 -6.36 -9.61
CA LYS A 37 -3.00 -6.63 -10.82
C LYS A 37 -2.18 -6.40 -12.10
N GLU A 38 -1.43 -5.31 -12.16
CA GLU A 38 -0.59 -5.00 -13.31
C GLU A 38 0.55 -6.03 -13.46
N LYS A 39 1.17 -6.48 -12.36
CA LYS A 39 2.16 -7.57 -12.38
C LYS A 39 1.56 -8.90 -12.86
N LYS A 40 0.32 -9.21 -12.46
CA LYS A 40 -0.40 -10.40 -12.96
C LYS A 40 -0.69 -10.31 -14.46
N LYS A 41 -1.01 -9.12 -14.98
CA LYS A 41 -1.19 -8.91 -16.43
C LYS A 41 0.12 -9.10 -17.19
N LEU A 42 1.23 -8.53 -16.70
CA LEU A 42 2.55 -8.72 -17.28
C LEU A 42 2.90 -10.21 -17.40
N LYS A 43 2.70 -10.98 -16.33
CA LYS A 43 2.95 -12.42 -16.34
C LYS A 43 2.13 -13.15 -17.41
N LYS A 44 0.85 -12.79 -17.59
CA LYS A 44 0.01 -13.37 -18.66
C LYS A 44 0.54 -13.03 -20.05
N LEU A 45 0.97 -11.79 -20.28
CA LEU A 45 1.57 -11.38 -21.56
C LEU A 45 2.88 -12.15 -21.85
N GLU A 46 3.71 -12.36 -20.83
CA GLU A 46 4.94 -13.17 -20.94
C GLU A 46 4.63 -14.64 -21.27
N GLU A 47 3.62 -15.23 -20.61
CA GLU A 47 3.15 -16.59 -20.91
C GLU A 47 2.59 -16.70 -22.35
N GLU A 48 1.86 -15.68 -22.83
CA GLU A 48 1.37 -15.62 -24.20
C GLU A 48 2.51 -15.54 -25.22
N LYS A 49 3.53 -14.71 -24.95
CA LYS A 49 4.73 -14.60 -25.78
C LYS A 49 5.46 -15.95 -25.87
N GLU A 50 5.62 -16.66 -24.75
CA GLU A 50 6.27 -17.97 -24.75
C GLU A 50 5.49 -19.00 -25.58
N LYS A 51 4.15 -18.98 -25.52
CA LYS A 51 3.31 -19.84 -26.38
C LYS A 51 3.51 -19.53 -27.87
N ILE A 52 3.70 -18.27 -28.25
CA ILE A 52 4.01 -17.88 -29.64
C ILE A 52 5.38 -18.43 -30.05
N ILE A 53 6.39 -18.29 -29.19
CA ILE A 53 7.74 -18.81 -29.44
C ILE A 53 7.71 -20.33 -29.60
N GLN A 54 6.98 -21.03 -28.73
CA GLN A 54 6.84 -22.48 -28.80
C GLN A 54 6.15 -22.91 -30.10
N LYS A 55 5.04 -22.26 -30.46
CA LYS A 55 4.38 -22.48 -31.76
C LYS A 55 5.35 -22.29 -32.92
N GLN A 56 6.14 -21.21 -32.93
CA GLN A 56 7.13 -20.98 -33.98
C GLN A 56 8.20 -22.09 -34.06
N LYS A 57 8.59 -22.70 -32.93
CA LYS A 57 9.54 -23.82 -32.91
C LYS A 57 8.89 -25.09 -33.46
N ASP A 58 7.67 -25.38 -33.04
CA ASP A 58 6.90 -26.56 -33.46
C ASP A 58 6.67 -26.54 -34.98
N ILE A 59 6.19 -25.41 -35.49
CA ILE A 59 5.94 -25.22 -36.92
C ILE A 59 7.24 -25.34 -37.73
N ARG A 60 8.36 -24.77 -37.25
CA ARG A 60 9.67 -24.92 -37.92
C ARG A 60 10.13 -26.37 -37.97
N ARG A 61 9.92 -27.13 -36.90
CA ARG A 61 10.25 -28.55 -36.83
C ARG A 61 9.38 -29.38 -37.78
N GLU A 62 8.07 -29.18 -37.76
CA GLU A 62 7.13 -29.87 -38.66
C GLU A 62 7.46 -29.60 -40.13
N PHE A 63 7.79 -28.35 -40.48
CA PHE A 63 8.18 -28.01 -41.84
C PHE A 63 9.52 -28.62 -42.24
N HIS A 64 10.51 -28.60 -41.35
CA HIS A 64 11.79 -29.25 -41.59
C HIS A 64 11.61 -30.76 -41.86
N GLU A 65 10.76 -31.44 -41.09
CA GLU A 65 10.44 -32.86 -41.29
C GLU A 65 9.76 -33.13 -42.64
N LYS A 66 8.81 -32.29 -43.05
CA LYS A 66 8.14 -32.38 -44.37
C LYS A 66 9.09 -32.11 -45.55
N VAL A 67 10.08 -31.25 -45.37
CA VAL A 67 11.12 -30.99 -46.37
C VAL A 67 12.09 -32.16 -46.46
N CYS A 68 12.56 -32.69 -45.33
CA CYS A 68 13.47 -33.84 -45.29
C CYS A 68 12.85 -35.12 -45.88
N THR A 69 11.54 -35.31 -45.74
CA THR A 69 10.82 -36.46 -46.31
C THR A 69 10.50 -36.30 -47.80
N GLY A 70 10.82 -35.15 -48.42
CA GLY A 70 10.63 -34.89 -49.85
C GLY A 70 9.16 -34.67 -50.25
N ILE A 71 8.24 -34.57 -49.29
CA ILE A 71 6.79 -34.45 -49.52
C ILE A 71 6.38 -32.99 -49.82
N SER A 72 7.21 -32.01 -49.44
CA SER A 72 6.85 -30.59 -49.53
C SER A 72 6.78 -30.06 -50.97
N GLN A 73 5.63 -29.51 -51.35
CA GLN A 73 5.45 -28.79 -52.62
C GLN A 73 5.88 -27.31 -52.52
N ALA A 74 6.28 -26.68 -53.63
CA ALA A 74 6.70 -25.27 -53.67
C ALA A 74 5.63 -24.28 -53.15
N LYS A 75 4.34 -24.60 -53.34
CA LYS A 75 3.20 -23.81 -52.84
C LYS A 75 3.10 -23.84 -51.31
N GLU A 76 3.40 -24.98 -50.68
CA GLU A 76 3.39 -25.14 -49.22
C GLU A 76 4.52 -24.35 -48.55
N SER A 77 5.65 -24.24 -49.23
CA SER A 77 6.80 -23.42 -48.79
C SER A 77 6.44 -21.93 -48.66
N HIS A 78 5.71 -21.37 -49.63
CA HIS A 78 5.27 -19.96 -49.56
C HIS A 78 4.28 -19.70 -48.41
N VAL A 79 3.33 -20.61 -48.17
CA VAL A 79 2.36 -20.50 -47.07
C VAL A 79 3.08 -20.55 -45.73
N PHE A 80 4.05 -21.45 -45.59
CA PHE A 80 4.88 -21.57 -44.39
C PHE A 80 5.68 -20.29 -44.10
N VAL A 81 6.35 -19.72 -45.11
CA VAL A 81 7.13 -18.47 -44.94
C VAL A 81 6.24 -17.32 -44.48
N ASN A 82 5.05 -17.17 -45.08
CA ASN A 82 4.09 -16.14 -44.67
C ASN A 82 3.57 -16.35 -43.25
N PHE A 83 3.33 -17.61 -42.86
CA PHE A 83 2.87 -17.93 -41.51
C PHE A 83 3.93 -17.68 -40.45
N VAL A 84 5.19 -18.06 -40.71
CA VAL A 84 6.33 -17.75 -39.82
C VAL A 84 6.55 -16.23 -39.73
N ARG A 85 6.40 -15.50 -40.83
CA ARG A 85 6.45 -14.03 -40.83
C ARG A 85 5.37 -13.45 -39.91
N LYS A 86 4.12 -13.89 -40.07
CA LYS A 86 3.01 -13.45 -39.21
C LYS A 86 3.28 -13.73 -37.73
N LEU A 87 3.79 -14.92 -37.39
CA LEU A 87 4.13 -15.26 -36.01
C LEU A 87 5.28 -14.41 -35.44
N LYS A 88 6.21 -13.95 -36.28
CA LYS A 88 7.24 -12.99 -35.86
C LYS A 88 6.64 -11.61 -35.61
N ASP A 89 5.71 -11.18 -36.46
CA ASP A 89 4.99 -9.92 -36.27
C ASP A 89 4.17 -9.98 -34.97
N ASP A 90 3.41 -11.06 -34.74
CA ASP A 90 2.65 -11.31 -33.50
C ASP A 90 3.57 -11.30 -32.26
N GLN A 91 4.77 -11.89 -32.37
CA GLN A 91 5.76 -11.87 -31.28
C GLN A 91 6.26 -10.44 -31.01
N ALA A 92 6.58 -9.66 -32.05
CA ALA A 92 7.02 -8.29 -31.91
C ALA A 92 5.93 -7.40 -31.29
N ASP A 93 4.67 -7.63 -31.66
CA ASP A 93 3.51 -6.95 -31.07
C ASP A 93 3.39 -7.26 -29.58
N LYS A 94 3.53 -8.53 -29.18
CA LYS A 94 3.56 -8.92 -27.77
C LYS A 94 4.75 -8.35 -27.01
N GLU A 95 5.92 -8.25 -27.64
CA GLU A 95 7.10 -7.59 -27.04
C GLU A 95 6.79 -6.11 -26.73
N ARG A 96 6.12 -5.40 -27.65
CA ARG A 96 5.70 -4.02 -27.46
C ARG A 96 4.66 -3.87 -26.36
N GLU A 97 3.65 -4.74 -26.32
CA GLU A 97 2.64 -4.78 -25.24
C GLU A 97 3.30 -5.00 -23.87
N ILE A 98 4.26 -5.92 -23.78
CA ILE A 98 5.03 -6.18 -22.55
C ILE A 98 5.81 -4.95 -22.12
N LEU A 99 6.45 -4.24 -23.06
CA LEU A 99 7.21 -3.02 -22.75
C LEU A 99 6.31 -1.92 -22.21
N GLN A 100 5.16 -1.67 -22.85
CA GLN A 100 4.16 -0.73 -22.35
C GLN A 100 3.62 -1.14 -20.97
N GLN A 101 3.37 -2.43 -20.75
CA GLN A 101 2.91 -2.92 -19.45
C GLN A 101 3.96 -2.74 -18.35
N LYS A 102 5.26 -2.81 -18.68
CA LYS A 102 6.35 -2.51 -17.73
C LYS A 102 6.36 -1.04 -17.34
N GLU A 103 6.15 -0.11 -18.28
CA GLU A 103 6.01 1.31 -17.97
C GLU A 103 4.81 1.57 -17.04
N VAL A 104 3.67 0.93 -17.30
CA VAL A 104 2.48 1.01 -16.41
C VAL A 104 2.78 0.47 -15.01
N ILE A 105 3.60 -0.59 -14.90
CA ILE A 105 4.03 -1.12 -13.60
C ILE A 105 4.95 -0.12 -12.89
N GLU A 106 5.90 0.49 -13.59
CA GLU A 106 6.79 1.50 -13.02
C GLU A 106 5.99 2.69 -12.46
N ASP A 107 5.03 3.20 -13.22
CA ASP A 107 4.12 4.24 -12.74
C ASP A 107 3.34 3.80 -11.49
N ALA A 108 2.81 2.57 -11.49
CA ALA A 108 2.11 2.01 -10.34
C ALA A 108 3.03 1.87 -9.12
N GLU A 109 4.31 1.51 -9.29
CA GLU A 109 5.31 1.46 -8.22
C GLU A 109 5.58 2.85 -7.65
N VAL A 110 5.71 3.86 -8.50
CA VAL A 110 5.82 5.26 -8.07
C VAL A 110 4.61 5.68 -7.24
N GLN A 111 3.39 5.32 -7.66
CA GLN A 111 2.17 5.60 -6.88
C GLN A 111 2.17 4.89 -5.52
N VAL A 112 2.60 3.63 -5.45
CA VAL A 112 2.74 2.91 -4.17
C VAL A 112 3.73 3.62 -3.26
N GLN A 113 4.89 4.06 -3.78
CA GLN A 113 5.88 4.79 -2.99
C GLN A 113 5.33 6.12 -2.47
N ARG A 114 4.61 6.88 -3.30
CA ARG A 114 3.95 8.13 -2.88
C ARG A 114 2.90 7.88 -1.79
N ALA A 115 2.02 6.91 -1.99
CA ALA A 115 1.00 6.54 -1.00
C ALA A 115 1.63 6.06 0.32
N ARG A 116 2.74 5.31 0.24
CA ARG A 116 3.47 4.84 1.42
C ARG A 116 4.06 6.00 2.22
N ARG A 117 4.66 6.99 1.56
CA ARG A 117 5.16 8.21 2.22
C ARG A 117 4.04 8.95 2.93
N GLN A 118 2.91 9.17 2.24
CA GLN A 118 1.74 9.83 2.83
C GLN A 118 1.19 9.09 4.07
N TYR A 119 1.11 7.77 4.01
CA TYR A 119 0.70 6.96 5.15
C TYR A 119 1.67 7.09 6.33
N VAL A 120 2.98 7.00 6.06
CA VAL A 120 4.02 7.13 7.09
C VAL A 120 3.95 8.49 7.77
N ASP A 121 3.78 9.56 7.00
CA ASP A 121 3.69 10.91 7.55
C ASP A 121 2.41 11.09 8.38
N ALA A 122 1.25 10.66 7.87
CA ALA A 122 0.00 10.68 8.63
C ALA A 122 0.06 9.85 9.92
N ALA A 123 0.73 8.69 9.88
CA ALA A 123 0.91 7.84 11.05
C ALA A 123 1.85 8.48 12.09
N LYS A 124 2.93 9.14 11.65
CA LYS A 124 3.82 9.90 12.55
C LYS A 124 3.07 11.04 13.24
N GLU A 125 2.32 11.84 12.48
CA GLU A 125 1.52 12.93 13.03
C GLU A 125 0.48 12.45 14.04
N HIS A 126 -0.21 11.36 13.74
CA HIS A 126 -1.14 10.74 14.68
C HIS A 126 -0.43 10.31 15.97
N ARG A 127 0.71 9.63 15.86
CA ARG A 127 1.49 9.17 17.01
C ARG A 127 1.98 10.34 17.88
N ILE A 128 2.38 11.45 17.27
CA ILE A 128 2.76 12.67 18.01
C ILE A 128 1.56 13.18 18.83
N MET A 129 0.37 13.22 18.22
CA MET A 129 -0.85 13.65 18.90
C MET A 129 -1.27 12.72 20.04
N GLU A 130 -1.09 11.41 19.89
CA GLU A 130 -1.33 10.43 20.95
C GLU A 130 -0.40 10.64 22.14
N LYS A 131 0.90 10.79 21.87
CA LYS A 131 1.90 11.10 22.92
C LYS A 131 1.58 12.40 23.64
N HIS A 132 1.21 13.45 22.90
CA HIS A 132 0.84 14.72 23.53
C HIS A 132 -0.39 14.56 24.44
N LYS A 133 -1.42 13.81 24.00
CA LYS A 133 -2.59 13.51 24.84
C LYS A 133 -2.21 12.73 26.10
N GLU A 134 -1.31 11.76 25.98
CA GLU A 134 -0.81 10.99 27.13
C GLU A 134 -0.07 11.89 28.13
N LEU A 135 0.85 12.74 27.66
CA LEU A 135 1.58 13.68 28.51
C LEU A 135 0.65 14.70 29.17
N TRP A 136 -0.36 15.19 28.46
CA TRP A 136 -1.38 16.06 29.02
C TRP A 136 -2.16 15.36 30.14
N LYS A 137 -2.59 14.11 29.95
CA LYS A 137 -3.27 13.34 31.00
C LYS A 137 -2.41 13.18 32.26
N LYS A 138 -1.11 12.89 32.08
CA LYS A 138 -0.15 12.77 33.20
C LYS A 138 -0.03 14.09 33.97
N LYS A 139 0.04 15.23 33.26
CA LYS A 139 0.10 16.56 33.87
C LYS A 139 -1.17 16.90 34.66
N VAL A 140 -2.34 16.69 34.06
CA VAL A 140 -3.63 16.95 34.73
C VAL A 140 -3.78 16.09 35.98
N MET A 141 -3.43 14.80 35.90
CA MET A 141 -3.48 13.90 37.06
C MET A 141 -2.52 14.33 38.17
N ALA A 142 -1.29 14.71 37.82
CA ALA A 142 -0.32 15.21 38.81
C ALA A 142 -0.78 16.53 39.46
N GLU A 143 -1.44 17.41 38.71
CA GLU A 143 -2.02 18.64 39.25
C GLU A 143 -3.20 18.35 40.18
N MET A 144 -4.10 17.44 39.80
CA MET A 144 -5.20 17.00 40.67
C MET A 144 -4.69 16.40 41.98
N ASN A 145 -3.71 15.49 41.92
CA ASN A 145 -3.14 14.89 43.12
C ASN A 145 -2.51 15.95 44.05
N ARG A 146 -1.80 16.94 43.49
CA ARG A 146 -1.22 18.04 44.29
C ARG A 146 -2.27 18.93 44.94
N ILE A 147 -3.40 19.15 44.27
CA ILE A 147 -4.53 19.91 44.83
C ILE A 147 -5.16 19.10 45.96
N GLU A 148 -5.41 17.81 45.74
CA GLU A 148 -5.98 16.91 46.76
C GLU A 148 -5.07 16.77 47.98
N GLU A 149 -3.75 16.61 47.80
CA GLU A 149 -2.77 16.60 48.90
C GLU A 149 -2.83 17.89 49.72
N ARG A 150 -2.86 19.05 49.06
CA ARG A 150 -2.97 20.35 49.75
C ARG A 150 -4.29 20.49 50.51
N GLU A 151 -5.41 20.12 49.90
CA GLU A 151 -6.72 20.16 50.55
C GLU A 151 -6.76 19.23 51.78
N MET A 152 -6.14 18.05 51.70
CA MET A 152 -6.03 17.12 52.82
C MET A 152 -5.14 17.63 53.95
N ASP A 153 -4.01 18.26 53.63
CA ASP A 153 -3.12 18.89 54.61
C ASP A 153 -3.83 20.04 55.34
N GLU A 154 -4.57 20.88 54.60
CA GLU A 154 -5.36 21.98 55.17
C GLU A 154 -6.46 21.45 56.11
N LEU A 155 -7.19 20.40 55.69
CA LEU A 155 -8.19 19.73 56.55
C LEU A 155 -7.54 19.12 57.80
N GLY A 156 -6.39 18.47 57.65
CA GLY A 156 -5.62 17.92 58.77
C GLY A 156 -5.23 19.00 59.77
N HIS A 157 -4.78 20.15 59.29
CA HIS A 157 -4.45 21.30 60.12
C HIS A 157 -5.67 21.88 60.85
N VAL A 158 -6.81 22.06 60.17
CA VAL A 158 -8.06 22.54 60.77
C VAL A 158 -8.57 21.57 61.85
N VAL A 159 -8.57 20.26 61.58
CA VAL A 159 -8.97 19.23 62.54
C VAL A 159 -8.05 19.24 63.77
N HIS A 160 -6.73 19.39 63.56
CA HIS A 160 -5.78 19.50 64.65
C HIS A 160 -6.04 20.75 65.52
N GLN A 161 -6.30 21.90 64.89
CA GLN A 161 -6.64 23.14 65.61
C GLN A 161 -7.94 23.00 66.41
N MET A 162 -8.99 22.41 65.82
CA MET A 162 -10.26 22.16 66.51
C MET A 162 -10.11 21.27 67.74
N ARG A 163 -9.23 20.25 67.70
CA ARG A 163 -8.93 19.38 68.85
C ARG A 163 -8.18 20.06 69.99
N ARG A 164 -7.51 21.19 69.76
CA ARG A 164 -6.79 21.96 70.81
C ARG A 164 -7.67 22.99 71.49
N VAL A 165 -8.79 23.37 70.88
CA VAL A 165 -9.71 24.40 71.39
C VAL A 165 -10.87 23.80 72.19
N LEU A 166 -11.10 22.49 72.07
CA LEU A 166 -11.95 21.67 72.95
C LEU A 166 -11.13 21.10 74.11
#